data_AF-A0A351R730-F1
#
_entry.id   AF-A0A351R730-F1
#
_cell.length_a   1.000
_cell.length_b   1.000
_cell.length_c   1.000
_cell.angle_alpha   90.00
_cell.angle_beta   90.00
_cell.angle_gamma   90.00
#
_symmetry.space_group_name_H-M   'P 1'
#
loop_
_entity.id
_entity.type
_entity.pdbx_description
1 polymer ?
#
loop_
_entity_poly.entity_id
_entity_poly.type
_entity_poly.pdbx_seq_one_letter_code
_entity_poly.pdbx_strand_id
1 'polypeptide(L)'
;IHQKEVITRRTRFDLNKAEERAHILQGLIIALDNIDEVISIIRGSRTTADAKNSLMERFGLSDAQAQAIVDMRLKTLTGLEREKLENEYKDLMAQITELKAILADEKKLLAVIRTEILEIADKYGDDRRTQIGYDEFDISMEDLIPETNTVITMTKVGYIKRMGTDNFKSQHRGGKGIKGMETIQDDYIVEMLMTTSHHYLMFFTNMGRVYRIKAYEIPEASRTSRGTAIINIIPLQPDEKITAMIPIKDYEKDKYLFMATKNGIVKKTSVLDYENIRKTGLAAISLRDDDELIEVKITGDDEEILLFTRYGQCIRFKEADVRATGRTTMGVIGMNLTAGDEV
;
A
#
# COMPACT_ATOMS: atom_id res chain seq x y z
N ILE A 1 14.97 -18.99 9.78
CA ILE A 1 16.09 -19.93 9.52
C ILE A 1 15.89 -21.27 10.24
N HIS A 2 15.69 -21.29 11.57
CA HIS A 2 15.46 -22.53 12.34
C HIS A 2 14.30 -23.41 11.80
N GLN A 3 13.13 -22.82 11.53
CA GLN A 3 11.96 -23.58 11.05
C GLN A 3 12.18 -24.25 9.68
N LYS A 4 12.96 -23.60 8.80
CA LYS A 4 13.36 -24.18 7.50
C LYS A 4 14.19 -25.44 7.68
N GLU A 5 15.12 -25.43 8.64
CA GLU A 5 15.96 -26.59 8.95
C GLU A 5 15.14 -27.76 9.51
N VAL A 6 14.26 -27.49 10.47
CA VAL A 6 13.39 -28.50 11.09
C VAL A 6 12.51 -29.18 10.05
N ILE A 7 11.86 -28.39 9.18
CA ILE A 7 10.98 -28.92 8.14
C ILE A 7 11.76 -29.69 7.09
N THR A 8 12.94 -29.21 6.69
CA THR A 8 13.82 -29.95 5.77
C THR A 8 14.18 -31.32 6.34
N ARG A 9 14.52 -31.41 7.63
CA ARG A 9 14.86 -32.68 8.30
C ARG A 9 13.65 -33.61 8.38
N ARG A 10 12.47 -33.08 8.70
CA ARG A 10 11.20 -33.83 8.73
C ARG A 10 10.87 -34.40 7.34
N THR A 11 10.87 -33.55 6.30
CA THR A 11 10.59 -33.96 4.92
C THR A 11 11.58 -35.01 4.41
N ARG A 12 12.87 -34.93 4.77
CA ARG A 12 13.86 -35.97 4.44
C ARG A 12 13.58 -37.28 5.16
N PHE A 13 13.20 -37.23 6.43
CA PHE A 13 12.84 -38.43 7.19
C PHE A 13 11.62 -39.13 6.59
N ASP A 14 10.57 -38.37 6.25
CA ASP A 14 9.36 -38.90 5.63
C ASP A 14 9.65 -39.46 4.23
N LEU A 15 10.51 -38.79 3.46
CA LEU A 15 10.95 -39.27 2.15
C LEU A 15 11.66 -40.62 2.26
N ASN A 16 12.65 -40.74 3.14
CA ASN A 16 13.38 -41.99 3.32
C ASN A 16 12.45 -43.14 3.72
N LYS A 17 11.51 -42.89 4.64
CA LYS A 17 10.53 -43.89 5.08
C LYS A 17 9.59 -44.32 3.95
N ALA A 18 9.15 -43.37 3.12
CA ALA A 18 8.30 -43.66 1.97
C ALA A 18 9.06 -44.46 0.90
N GLU A 19 10.32 -44.12 0.62
CA GLU A 19 11.17 -44.84 -0.33
C GLU A 19 11.47 -46.27 0.10
N GLU A 20 11.79 -46.49 1.38
CA GLU A 20 11.97 -47.84 1.94
C GLU A 20 10.70 -48.70 1.79
N ARG A 21 9.53 -48.12 2.09
CA ARG A 21 8.24 -48.83 1.95
C ARG A 21 7.90 -49.12 0.50
N ALA A 22 8.07 -48.14 -0.39
CA ALA A 22 7.82 -48.30 -1.82
C ALA A 22 8.75 -49.37 -2.43
N HIS A 23 10.01 -49.43 -2.01
CA HIS A 23 10.96 -50.45 -2.43
C HIS A 23 10.51 -51.86 -2.04
N ILE A 24 9.99 -52.07 -0.82
CA ILE A 24 9.44 -53.37 -0.42
C ILE A 24 8.19 -53.74 -1.24
N LEU A 25 7.25 -52.80 -1.42
CA LEU A 25 6.02 -53.03 -2.18
C LEU A 25 6.32 -53.37 -3.64
N GLN A 26 7.30 -52.72 -4.26
CA GLN A 26 7.74 -53.04 -5.61
C GLN A 26 8.18 -54.50 -5.73
N GLY A 27 8.95 -55.00 -4.76
CA GLY A 27 9.37 -56.41 -4.73
C GLY A 27 8.18 -57.37 -4.57
N LEU A 28 7.22 -57.02 -3.73
CA LEU A 28 6.01 -57.82 -3.53
C LEU A 28 5.12 -57.87 -4.79
N ILE A 29 4.98 -56.76 -5.51
CA ILE A 29 4.22 -56.70 -6.77
C ILE A 29 4.89 -57.58 -7.84
N ILE A 30 6.22 -57.48 -8.01
CA ILE A 30 6.99 -58.35 -8.93
C ILE A 30 6.78 -59.84 -8.57
N ALA A 31 6.77 -60.17 -7.28
CA ALA A 31 6.54 -61.53 -6.82
C ALA A 31 5.10 -62.01 -7.09
N LEU A 32 4.10 -61.14 -6.93
CA LEU A 32 2.70 -61.45 -7.23
C LEU A 32 2.46 -61.66 -8.73
N ASP A 33 3.15 -60.91 -9.59
CA ASP A 33 3.06 -61.08 -11.05
C ASP A 33 3.67 -62.40 -11.54
N ASN A 34 4.63 -62.96 -10.79
CA ASN A 34 5.37 -64.17 -11.15
C ASN A 34 5.19 -65.29 -10.10
N ILE A 35 3.99 -65.41 -9.51
CA ILE A 35 3.77 -66.19 -8.30
C ILE A 35 4.12 -67.68 -8.43
N ASP A 36 3.83 -68.31 -9.57
CA ASP A 36 4.10 -69.73 -9.79
C ASP A 36 5.61 -70.03 -9.77
N GLU A 37 6.41 -69.14 -10.36
CA GLU A 37 7.87 -69.24 -10.38
C GLU A 37 8.45 -69.01 -8.98
N VAL A 38 7.94 -68.00 -8.26
CA VAL A 38 8.32 -67.73 -6.86
C VAL A 38 8.02 -68.93 -5.96
N ILE A 39 6.84 -69.54 -6.08
CA ILE A 39 6.47 -70.75 -5.31
C ILE A 39 7.40 -71.92 -5.65
N SER A 40 7.76 -72.10 -6.92
CA SER A 40 8.67 -73.15 -7.37
C SER A 40 10.07 -73.00 -6.74
N ILE A 41 10.61 -71.77 -6.74
CA ILE A 41 11.90 -71.44 -6.12
C ILE A 41 11.87 -71.69 -4.62
N ILE A 42 10.81 -71.24 -3.92
CA ILE A 42 10.68 -71.40 -2.47
C ILE A 42 10.54 -72.89 -2.11
N ARG A 43 9.75 -73.67 -2.86
CA ARG A 43 9.54 -75.10 -2.59
C ARG A 43 10.77 -75.96 -2.93
N GLY A 44 11.57 -75.55 -3.93
CA GLY A 44 12.80 -76.22 -4.33
C GLY A 44 14.00 -75.95 -3.42
N SER A 45 13.92 -74.91 -2.59
CA SER A 45 15.00 -74.48 -1.69
C SER A 45 14.98 -75.27 -0.37
N ARG A 46 16.17 -75.60 0.16
CA ARG A 46 16.29 -76.35 1.44
C ARG A 46 16.20 -75.45 2.67
N THR A 47 16.61 -74.19 2.54
CA THR A 47 16.56 -73.20 3.62
C THR A 47 15.96 -71.87 3.14
N THR A 48 15.52 -71.04 4.08
CA THR A 48 15.04 -69.67 3.78
C THR A 48 16.14 -68.79 3.18
N ALA A 49 17.39 -68.99 3.58
CA ALA A 49 18.54 -68.30 3.02
C ALA A 49 18.77 -68.67 1.55
N ASP A 50 18.64 -69.96 1.19
CA ASP A 50 18.78 -70.42 -0.20
C ASP A 50 17.66 -69.87 -1.09
N ALA A 51 16.43 -69.82 -0.57
CA ALA A 51 15.28 -69.25 -1.28
C ALA A 51 15.48 -67.75 -1.55
N LYS A 52 15.96 -67.00 -0.56
CA LYS A 52 16.29 -65.57 -0.73
C LYS A 52 17.34 -65.33 -1.81
N ASN A 53 18.48 -66.02 -1.73
CA ASN A 53 19.57 -65.85 -2.69
C ASN A 53 19.08 -66.16 -4.12
N SER A 54 18.28 -67.22 -4.27
CA SER A 54 17.70 -67.59 -5.56
C SER A 54 16.72 -66.53 -6.09
N LEU A 55 15.87 -65.95 -5.24
CA LEU A 55 14.95 -64.87 -5.61
C LEU A 55 15.71 -63.59 -5.99
N MET A 56 16.78 -63.26 -5.27
CA MET A 56 17.64 -62.12 -5.58
C MET A 56 18.33 -62.28 -6.94
N GLU A 57 18.95 -63.44 -7.20
CA GLU A 57 19.63 -63.71 -8.47
C GLU A 57 18.66 -63.72 -9.65
N ARG A 58 17.46 -64.30 -9.47
CA ARG A 58 16.49 -64.46 -10.56
C ARG A 58 15.78 -63.17 -10.94
N PHE A 59 15.31 -62.41 -9.94
CA PHE A 59 14.47 -61.24 -10.15
C PHE A 59 15.21 -59.90 -9.92
N GLY A 60 16.50 -59.94 -9.61
CA GLY A 60 17.31 -58.74 -9.33
C GLY A 60 16.86 -58.00 -8.06
N LEU A 61 16.31 -58.72 -7.09
CA LEU A 61 15.74 -58.16 -5.87
C LEU A 61 16.83 -57.88 -4.83
N SER A 62 16.57 -56.91 -3.95
CA SER A 62 17.38 -56.67 -2.75
C SER A 62 17.10 -57.72 -1.66
N ASP A 63 18.01 -57.86 -0.68
CA ASP A 63 17.80 -58.76 0.47
C ASP A 63 16.52 -58.41 1.26
N ALA A 64 16.21 -57.12 1.41
CA ALA A 64 15.02 -56.66 2.11
C ALA A 64 13.73 -57.03 1.36
N GLN A 65 13.71 -56.91 0.03
CA GLN A 65 12.59 -57.36 -0.79
C GLN A 65 12.44 -58.88 -0.77
N ALA A 66 13.55 -59.61 -0.92
CA ALA A 66 13.54 -61.07 -0.88
C ALA A 66 13.05 -61.60 0.48
N GLN A 67 13.46 -60.98 1.60
CA GLN A 67 12.92 -61.28 2.93
C GLN A 67 11.41 -61.07 2.98
N ALA A 68 10.92 -59.92 2.51
CA ALA A 68 9.49 -59.61 2.52
C ALA A 68 8.65 -60.60 1.68
N ILE A 69 9.19 -61.10 0.57
CA ILE A 69 8.53 -62.11 -0.27
C ILE A 69 8.46 -63.47 0.44
N VAL A 70 9.54 -63.88 1.10
CA VAL A 70 9.57 -65.14 1.87
C VAL A 70 8.62 -65.08 3.07
N ASP A 71 8.49 -63.91 3.71
CA ASP A 71 7.59 -63.70 4.86
C ASP A 71 6.12 -63.47 4.46
N MET A 72 5.83 -63.49 3.16
CA MET A 72 4.49 -63.25 2.63
C MET A 72 3.51 -64.34 3.09
N ARG A 73 2.27 -63.93 3.43
CA ARG A 73 1.21 -64.85 3.85
C ARG A 73 0.30 -65.18 2.67
N LEU A 74 -0.15 -66.43 2.54
CA LEU A 74 -1.02 -66.89 1.44
C LEU A 74 -2.28 -66.04 1.20
N LYS A 75 -2.83 -65.38 2.23
CA LYS A 75 -3.97 -64.47 2.10
C LYS A 75 -3.73 -63.27 1.17
N THR A 76 -2.47 -62.88 0.99
CA THR A 76 -2.05 -61.74 0.15
C THR A 76 -2.24 -62.00 -1.35
N LEU A 77 -2.47 -63.28 -1.73
CA LEU A 77 -2.73 -63.69 -3.11
C LEU A 77 -4.16 -63.40 -3.57
N THR A 78 -5.03 -62.95 -2.68
CA THR A 78 -6.40 -62.58 -3.06
C THR A 78 -6.38 -61.29 -3.89
N GLY A 79 -7.26 -61.20 -4.90
CA GLY A 79 -7.30 -60.04 -5.79
C GLY A 79 -7.45 -58.69 -5.06
N LEU A 80 -8.22 -58.66 -3.97
CA LEU A 80 -8.40 -57.47 -3.14
C LEU A 80 -7.10 -57.03 -2.45
N GLU A 81 -6.29 -57.97 -1.94
CA GLU A 81 -5.03 -57.63 -1.26
C GLU A 81 -3.97 -57.18 -2.27
N ARG A 82 -3.94 -57.77 -3.47
CA ARG A 82 -3.13 -57.28 -4.58
C ARG A 82 -3.48 -55.84 -4.93
N GLU A 83 -4.76 -55.55 -5.14
CA GLU A 83 -5.24 -54.19 -5.48
C GLU A 83 -4.87 -53.17 -4.38
N LYS A 84 -4.96 -53.55 -3.10
CA LYS A 84 -4.51 -52.70 -1.99
C LYS A 84 -3.02 -52.39 -2.05
N LEU A 85 -2.17 -53.38 -2.36
CA LEU A 85 -0.72 -53.17 -2.46
C LEU A 85 -0.37 -52.28 -3.66
N GLU A 86 -1.03 -52.46 -4.80
CA GLU A 86 -0.85 -51.62 -5.99
C GLU A 86 -1.29 -50.17 -5.71
N ASN A 87 -2.42 -49.97 -5.03
CA ASN A 87 -2.89 -48.65 -4.61
C ASN A 87 -1.94 -48.00 -3.59
N GLU A 88 -1.50 -48.74 -2.57
CA GLU A 88 -0.53 -48.26 -1.57
C GLU A 88 0.78 -47.82 -2.26
N TYR A 89 1.28 -48.61 -3.21
CA TYR A 89 2.48 -48.27 -3.97
C TYR A 89 2.28 -47.01 -4.80
N LYS A 90 1.13 -46.86 -5.47
CA LYS A 90 0.79 -45.66 -6.26
C LYS A 90 0.73 -44.41 -5.40
N ASP A 91 0.10 -44.48 -4.24
CA ASP A 91 -0.01 -43.35 -3.30
C ASP A 91 1.36 -42.96 -2.74
N LEU A 92 2.20 -43.94 -2.39
CA LEU A 92 3.57 -43.69 -1.93
C LEU A 92 4.43 -43.05 -3.03
N MET A 93 4.30 -43.49 -4.28
CA MET A 93 5.04 -42.89 -5.40
C MET A 93 4.62 -41.43 -5.65
N ALA A 94 3.33 -41.11 -5.49
CA ALA A 94 2.85 -39.73 -5.54
C ALA A 94 3.45 -38.90 -4.40
N GLN A 95 3.43 -39.44 -3.17
CA GLN A 95 4.00 -38.78 -1.99
C GLN A 95 5.52 -38.55 -2.13
N ILE A 96 6.28 -39.54 -2.61
CA ILE A 96 7.73 -39.42 -2.85
C ILE A 96 8.01 -38.31 -3.86
N THR A 97 7.21 -38.23 -4.93
CA THR A 97 7.37 -37.20 -5.96
C THR A 97 7.15 -35.80 -5.38
N GLU A 98 6.13 -35.64 -4.54
CA GLU A 98 5.85 -34.38 -3.86
C GLU A 98 6.97 -33.99 -2.87
N LEU A 99 7.40 -34.92 -2.01
CA LEU A 99 8.46 -34.69 -1.02
C LEU A 99 9.79 -34.33 -1.70
N LYS A 100 10.15 -34.99 -2.81
CA LYS A 100 11.32 -34.62 -3.63
C LYS A 100 11.17 -33.22 -4.22
N ALA A 101 9.99 -32.87 -4.71
CA ALA A 101 9.74 -31.55 -5.25
C ALA A 101 9.85 -30.45 -4.18
N ILE A 102 9.41 -30.70 -2.94
CA ILE A 102 9.55 -29.78 -1.80
C ILE A 102 11.03 -29.59 -1.43
N LEU A 103 11.83 -30.67 -1.43
CA LEU A 103 13.27 -30.59 -1.11
C LEU A 103 14.10 -29.92 -2.22
N ALA A 104 13.64 -29.98 -3.48
CA ALA A 104 14.35 -29.41 -4.62
C ALA A 104 14.07 -27.91 -4.84
N ASP A 105 12.89 -27.41 -4.46
CA ASP A 105 12.48 -26.02 -4.67
C ASP A 105 12.23 -25.30 -3.33
N GLU A 106 13.08 -24.31 -3.01
CA GLU A 106 12.92 -23.49 -1.82
C GLU A 106 11.57 -22.75 -1.75
N LYS A 107 10.99 -22.36 -2.90
CA LYS A 107 9.68 -21.69 -2.91
C LYS A 107 8.57 -22.61 -2.43
N LYS A 108 8.61 -23.89 -2.79
CA LYS A 108 7.65 -24.90 -2.33
C LYS A 108 7.79 -25.15 -0.84
N LEU A 109 9.03 -25.24 -0.36
CA LEU A 109 9.29 -25.36 1.09
C LEU A 109 8.72 -24.15 1.85
N LEU A 110 8.96 -22.92 1.38
CA LEU A 110 8.40 -21.73 2.01
C LEU A 110 6.87 -21.67 1.96
N ALA A 111 6.25 -22.22 0.91
CA ALA A 111 4.79 -22.32 0.82
C ALA A 111 4.22 -23.27 1.88
N VAL A 112 4.89 -24.40 2.16
CA VAL A 112 4.52 -25.30 3.25
C VAL A 112 4.65 -24.59 4.60
N ILE A 113 5.76 -23.88 4.84
CA ILE A 113 5.96 -23.09 6.08
C ILE A 113 4.84 -22.07 6.27
N ARG A 114 4.49 -21.33 5.22
CA ARG A 114 3.42 -20.35 5.26
C ARG A 114 2.10 -20.99 5.67
N THR A 115 1.77 -22.14 5.07
CA THR A 115 0.51 -22.84 5.35
C THR A 115 0.44 -23.27 6.81
N GLU A 116 1.51 -23.87 7.33
CA GLU A 116 1.59 -24.26 8.75
C GLU A 116 1.50 -23.06 9.70
N ILE A 117 2.15 -21.94 9.39
CA ILE A 117 2.08 -20.72 10.21
C ILE A 117 0.66 -20.15 10.24
N LEU A 118 -0.04 -20.16 9.10
CA LEU A 118 -1.42 -19.69 9.03
C LEU A 118 -2.35 -20.60 9.84
N GLU A 119 -2.20 -21.91 9.75
CA GLU A 119 -2.97 -22.85 10.58
C GLU A 119 -2.72 -22.65 12.09
N ILE A 120 -1.47 -22.36 12.48
CA ILE A 120 -1.14 -22.02 13.87
C ILE A 120 -1.79 -20.69 14.28
N ALA A 121 -1.74 -19.68 13.41
CA ALA A 121 -2.36 -18.39 13.67
C ALA A 121 -3.89 -18.51 13.82
N ASP A 122 -4.55 -19.31 12.98
CA ASP A 122 -5.99 -19.54 13.05
C ASP A 122 -6.39 -20.33 14.29
N LYS A 123 -5.56 -21.29 14.72
CA LYS A 123 -5.84 -22.15 15.88
C LYS A 123 -5.54 -21.50 17.22
N TYR A 124 -4.53 -20.64 17.28
CA TYR A 124 -3.99 -20.07 18.53
C TYR A 124 -4.00 -18.54 18.58
N GLY A 125 -4.54 -17.88 17.56
CA GLY A 125 -4.65 -16.43 17.52
C GLY A 125 -5.65 -15.91 18.55
N ASP A 126 -5.30 -14.78 19.19
CA ASP A 126 -6.21 -13.99 20.01
C ASP A 126 -6.15 -12.51 19.61
N ASP A 127 -7.23 -11.78 19.93
CA ASP A 127 -7.26 -10.34 19.71
C ASP A 127 -6.26 -9.64 20.62
N ARG A 128 -5.65 -8.58 20.09
CA ARG A 128 -4.69 -7.78 20.84
C ARG A 128 -5.35 -7.17 22.08
N ARG A 129 -4.84 -7.53 23.27
CA ARG A 129 -5.36 -7.04 24.56
C ARG A 129 -4.88 -5.64 24.93
N THR A 130 -3.70 -5.25 24.43
CA THR A 130 -3.09 -3.95 24.73
C THR A 130 -3.31 -2.96 23.59
N GLN A 131 -3.53 -1.70 23.92
CA GLN A 131 -3.55 -0.62 22.94
C GLN A 131 -2.21 0.10 22.96
N ILE A 132 -1.67 0.45 21.80
CA ILE A 132 -0.52 1.36 21.72
C ILE A 132 -1.11 2.76 21.75
N GLY A 133 -0.96 3.45 22.89
CA GLY A 133 -1.31 4.85 23.06
C GLY A 133 -0.10 5.77 22.88
N TYR A 134 -0.34 7.08 22.91
CA TYR A 134 0.72 8.08 22.98
C TYR A 134 1.29 8.10 24.41
N ASP A 135 2.61 8.27 24.54
CA ASP A 135 3.26 8.40 25.83
C ASP A 135 2.89 9.76 26.44
N GLU A 136 2.48 9.82 27.71
CA GLU A 136 2.04 11.06 28.39
C GLU A 136 3.15 12.13 28.46
N PHE A 137 4.40 11.73 28.16
CA PHE A 137 5.60 12.57 28.14
C PHE A 137 6.11 12.91 26.73
N ASP A 138 5.47 12.42 25.67
CA ASP A 138 5.85 12.79 24.30
C ASP A 138 5.18 14.13 23.93
N ILE A 139 5.54 15.19 24.67
CA ILE A 139 5.13 16.55 24.37
C ILE A 139 5.73 16.90 23.01
N SER A 140 4.89 16.98 22.00
CA SER A 140 5.32 17.43 20.68
C SER A 140 5.72 18.92 20.77
N MET A 141 6.63 19.38 19.92
CA MET A 141 6.91 20.83 19.85
C MET A 141 5.64 21.67 19.59
N GLU A 142 4.62 21.07 18.97
CA GLU A 142 3.32 21.70 18.75
C GLU A 142 2.55 21.95 20.06
N ASP A 143 2.65 21.07 21.06
CA ASP A 143 1.98 21.21 22.35
C ASP A 143 2.56 22.37 23.20
N LEU A 144 3.80 22.79 22.91
CA LEU A 144 4.43 23.97 23.52
C LEU A 144 3.98 25.28 22.87
N ILE A 145 3.31 25.23 21.71
CA ILE A 145 2.89 26.42 20.96
C ILE A 145 1.44 26.74 21.33
N PRO A 146 1.12 27.96 21.79
CA PRO A 146 -0.24 28.31 22.14
C PRO A 146 -1.13 28.39 20.89
N GLU A 147 -2.35 27.87 21.01
CA GLU A 147 -3.39 28.04 20.00
C GLU A 147 -3.94 29.49 20.05
N THR A 148 -3.55 30.31 19.07
CA THR A 148 -3.97 31.71 19.00
C THR A 148 -4.51 32.06 17.62
N ASN A 149 -5.52 32.91 17.58
CA ASN A 149 -6.04 33.47 16.33
C ASN A 149 -4.96 34.34 15.67
N THR A 150 -4.73 34.11 14.39
CA THR A 150 -3.69 34.77 13.62
C THR A 150 -4.17 35.13 12.22
N VAL A 151 -3.57 36.16 11.66
CA VAL A 151 -3.76 36.61 10.28
C VAL A 151 -2.53 36.21 9.48
N ILE A 152 -2.74 35.50 8.39
CA ILE A 152 -1.69 35.19 7.41
C ILE A 152 -1.87 36.09 6.21
N THR A 153 -0.78 36.73 5.77
CA THR A 153 -0.77 37.52 4.53
C THR A 153 0.33 37.04 3.62
N MET A 154 0.01 36.97 2.33
CA MET A 154 0.96 36.66 1.27
C MET A 154 0.94 37.74 0.19
N THR A 155 2.13 38.13 -0.26
CA THR A 155 2.32 39.15 -1.30
C THR A 155 2.48 38.50 -2.67
N LYS A 156 2.34 39.29 -3.75
CA LYS A 156 2.48 38.81 -5.13
C LYS A 156 3.87 38.22 -5.40
N VAL A 157 4.90 38.79 -4.78
CA VAL A 157 6.29 38.33 -4.92
C VAL A 157 6.57 37.06 -4.08
N GLY A 158 5.59 36.58 -3.31
CA GLY A 158 5.71 35.37 -2.51
C GLY A 158 6.33 35.58 -1.13
N TYR A 159 6.24 36.79 -0.58
CA TYR A 159 6.54 37.00 0.84
C TYR A 159 5.32 36.64 1.68
N ILE A 160 5.53 35.82 2.70
CA ILE A 160 4.50 35.39 3.64
C ILE A 160 4.87 35.81 5.07
N LYS A 161 3.85 36.14 5.86
CA LYS A 161 4.01 36.40 7.28
C LYS A 161 2.77 36.04 8.08
N ARG A 162 3.01 35.73 9.35
CA ARG A 162 2.01 35.54 10.39
C ARG A 162 1.93 36.78 11.27
N MET A 163 0.72 37.20 11.63
CA MET A 163 0.47 38.36 12.48
C MET A 163 -0.58 38.03 13.55
N GLY A 164 -0.40 38.51 14.78
CA GLY A 164 -1.48 38.50 15.78
C GLY A 164 -2.65 39.41 15.35
N THR A 165 -3.87 39.06 15.78
CA THR A 165 -5.10 39.82 15.53
C THR A 165 -5.09 41.22 16.15
N ASP A 166 -4.28 41.44 17.18
CA ASP A 166 -4.08 42.74 17.84
C ASP A 166 -3.61 43.85 16.88
N ASN A 167 -2.99 43.47 15.76
CA ASN A 167 -2.52 44.41 14.74
C ASN A 167 -3.64 45.05 13.91
N PHE A 168 -4.88 44.53 13.99
CA PHE A 168 -6.03 44.94 13.16
C PHE A 168 -7.19 45.51 13.98
N LYS A 169 -6.91 46.28 15.06
CA LYS A 169 -7.97 46.92 15.84
C LYS A 169 -8.76 47.93 15.00
N SER A 170 -10.08 47.83 15.06
CA SER A 170 -11.00 48.77 14.42
C SER A 170 -10.77 50.19 14.94
N GLN A 171 -10.56 51.14 14.02
CA GLN A 171 -10.49 52.56 14.33
C GLN A 171 -11.84 53.22 14.00
N HIS A 172 -12.26 54.19 14.82
CA HIS A 172 -13.51 54.93 14.59
C HIS A 172 -13.51 55.62 13.21
N ARG A 173 -14.70 55.76 12.60
CA ARG A 173 -14.88 56.46 11.32
C ARG A 173 -14.22 57.85 11.36
N GLY A 174 -13.35 58.14 10.39
CA GLY A 174 -12.64 59.43 10.26
C GLY A 174 -11.15 59.43 10.64
N GLY A 175 -10.59 58.30 11.08
CA GLY A 175 -9.14 58.17 11.30
C GLY A 175 -8.33 58.21 9.99
N LYS A 176 -7.18 58.91 9.99
CA LYS A 176 -6.21 58.79 8.89
C LYS A 176 -5.73 57.34 8.81
N GLY A 177 -5.89 56.70 7.65
CA GLY A 177 -5.60 55.28 7.44
C GLY A 177 -4.20 54.89 7.92
N ILE A 178 -4.12 53.76 8.63
CA ILE A 178 -2.86 53.27 9.21
C ILE A 178 -2.00 52.67 8.08
N LYS A 179 -0.82 53.23 7.79
CA LYS A 179 0.11 52.73 6.75
C LYS A 179 0.30 51.22 6.86
N GLY A 180 0.11 50.47 5.76
CA GLY A 180 0.22 49.01 5.70
C GLY A 180 1.68 48.52 5.70
N MET A 181 1.97 47.54 4.86
CA MET A 181 3.31 46.95 4.68
C MET A 181 4.23 47.86 3.86
N GLU A 182 5.54 47.88 4.14
CA GLU A 182 6.53 48.43 3.21
C GLU A 182 6.73 47.46 2.04
N THR A 183 5.98 47.66 0.96
CA THR A 183 6.10 46.87 -0.26
C THR A 183 7.35 47.26 -1.04
N ILE A 184 7.91 46.30 -1.78
CA ILE A 184 8.79 46.61 -2.91
C ILE A 184 7.92 47.31 -3.98
N GLN A 185 8.52 48.11 -4.85
CA GLN A 185 7.81 48.70 -5.98
C GLN A 185 7.00 47.62 -6.73
N ASP A 186 5.70 47.84 -6.89
CA ASP A 186 4.72 46.92 -7.50
C ASP A 186 4.41 45.61 -6.73
N ASP A 187 4.82 45.48 -5.46
CA ASP A 187 4.36 44.39 -4.59
C ASP A 187 3.09 44.79 -3.82
N TYR A 188 2.14 43.86 -3.72
CA TYR A 188 0.88 44.04 -3.00
C TYR A 188 0.42 42.72 -2.39
N ILE A 189 -0.44 42.81 -1.37
CA ILE A 189 -1.01 41.63 -0.72
C ILE A 189 -2.03 41.02 -1.66
N VAL A 190 -1.83 39.76 -2.04
CA VAL A 190 -2.75 38.99 -2.89
C VAL A 190 -3.71 38.18 -2.03
N GLU A 191 -3.21 37.61 -0.93
CA GLU A 191 -3.99 36.77 -0.03
C GLU A 191 -3.91 37.26 1.41
N MET A 192 -5.06 37.31 2.07
CA MET A 192 -5.19 37.60 3.49
C MET A 192 -6.27 36.70 4.08
N LEU A 193 -5.88 35.85 5.03
CA LEU A 193 -6.81 34.94 5.70
C LEU A 193 -6.62 34.98 7.22
N MET A 194 -7.68 34.61 7.92
CA MET A 194 -7.68 34.43 9.37
C MET A 194 -7.75 32.95 9.69
N THR A 195 -6.91 32.48 10.60
CA THR A 195 -6.85 31.08 11.03
C THR A 195 -6.30 30.99 12.47
N THR A 196 -6.06 29.78 12.99
CA THR A 196 -5.34 29.59 14.25
C THR A 196 -3.88 29.16 13.98
N SER A 197 -3.00 29.34 14.96
CA SER A 197 -1.60 28.88 14.88
C SER A 197 -1.47 27.38 14.59
N HIS A 198 -2.46 26.57 14.98
CA HIS A 198 -2.44 25.11 14.87
C HIS A 198 -3.14 24.57 13.62
N HIS A 199 -3.92 25.37 12.90
CA HIS A 199 -4.51 24.89 11.65
C HIS A 199 -3.45 24.67 10.56
N TYR A 200 -3.75 23.73 9.67
CA TYR A 200 -2.95 23.54 8.47
C TYR A 200 -3.26 24.61 7.43
N LEU A 201 -2.23 25.03 6.70
CA LEU A 201 -2.35 25.88 5.52
C LEU A 201 -1.92 25.05 4.31
N MET A 202 -2.81 24.90 3.35
CA MET A 202 -2.53 24.27 2.07
C MET A 202 -2.15 25.33 1.04
N PHE A 203 -1.05 25.07 0.34
CA PHE A 203 -0.52 25.93 -0.71
C PHE A 203 -0.60 25.17 -2.02
N PHE A 204 -1.44 25.66 -2.93
CA PHE A 204 -1.58 25.13 -4.28
C PHE A 204 -0.72 25.93 -5.25
N THR A 205 -0.11 25.25 -6.21
CA THR A 205 0.81 25.88 -7.16
C THR A 205 0.28 25.85 -8.59
N ASN A 206 0.77 26.74 -9.46
CA ASN A 206 0.42 26.78 -10.88
C ASN A 206 0.74 25.47 -11.60
N MET A 207 1.71 24.69 -11.12
CA MET A 207 2.05 23.35 -11.62
C MET A 207 1.16 22.23 -11.06
N GLY A 208 0.09 22.55 -10.32
CA GLY A 208 -0.88 21.57 -9.84
C GLY A 208 -0.41 20.75 -8.65
N ARG A 209 0.58 21.25 -7.89
CA ARG A 209 1.08 20.62 -6.66
C ARG A 209 0.44 21.26 -5.44
N VAL A 210 0.40 20.50 -4.35
CA VAL A 210 -0.06 20.97 -3.04
C VAL A 210 0.99 20.69 -1.98
N TYR A 211 1.22 21.69 -1.15
CA TYR A 211 2.06 21.62 0.03
C TYR A 211 1.23 21.96 1.26
N ARG A 212 1.64 21.49 2.44
CA ARG A 212 1.04 21.90 3.69
C ARG A 212 2.09 22.22 4.73
N ILE A 213 1.81 23.23 5.54
CA ILE A 213 2.55 23.59 6.75
C ILE A 213 1.56 24.01 7.84
N LYS A 214 1.97 23.92 9.09
CA LYS A 214 1.18 24.48 10.19
C LYS A 214 1.35 25.99 10.20
N ALA A 215 0.31 26.73 10.59
CA ALA A 215 0.38 28.19 10.58
C ALA A 215 1.51 28.72 11.48
N TYR A 216 1.81 28.07 12.61
CA TYR A 216 2.93 28.45 13.49
C TYR A 216 4.32 28.32 12.85
N GLU A 217 4.48 27.51 11.79
CA GLU A 217 5.75 27.37 11.08
C GLU A 217 6.06 28.64 10.25
N ILE A 218 5.06 29.49 9.99
CA ILE A 218 5.23 30.78 9.36
C ILE A 218 5.76 31.79 10.40
N PRO A 219 6.90 32.47 10.13
CA PRO A 219 7.46 33.45 11.04
C PRO A 219 6.48 34.59 11.35
N GLU A 220 6.40 34.92 12.63
CA GLU A 220 5.64 36.08 13.09
C GLU A 220 6.40 37.36 12.77
N ALA A 221 5.70 38.34 12.21
CA ALA A 221 6.28 39.62 11.84
C ALA A 221 5.30 40.77 12.07
N SER A 222 5.82 41.98 12.19
CA SER A 222 4.99 43.17 12.31
C SER A 222 4.20 43.46 11.02
N ARG A 223 3.14 44.26 11.15
CA ARG A 223 2.32 44.69 10.01
C ARG A 223 3.11 45.44 8.92
N THR A 224 4.16 46.17 9.31
CA THR A 224 5.03 46.93 8.39
C THR A 224 6.12 46.07 7.74
N SER A 225 6.54 44.97 8.40
CA SER A 225 7.58 44.07 7.89
C SER A 225 7.16 43.33 6.63
N ARG A 226 8.12 43.03 5.76
CA ARG A 226 7.91 42.27 4.52
C ARG A 226 7.57 40.80 4.75
N GLY A 227 8.04 40.21 5.85
CA GLY A 227 7.92 38.78 6.10
C GLY A 227 9.06 37.96 5.48
N THR A 228 8.82 36.66 5.29
CA THR A 228 9.80 35.69 4.80
C THR A 228 9.39 35.21 3.40
N ALA A 229 10.36 34.97 2.51
CA ALA A 229 10.06 34.41 1.20
C ALA A 229 9.56 32.95 1.32
N ILE A 230 8.46 32.63 0.64
CA ILE A 230 7.78 31.33 0.76
C ILE A 230 8.64 30.14 0.29
N ILE A 231 9.54 30.38 -0.66
CA ILE A 231 10.53 29.41 -1.16
C ILE A 231 11.48 28.90 -0.07
N ASN A 232 11.65 29.66 1.03
CA ASN A 232 12.48 29.23 2.16
C ASN A 232 11.73 28.28 3.11
N ILE A 233 10.40 28.23 3.00
CA ILE A 233 9.54 27.42 3.88
C ILE A 233 9.05 26.18 3.12
N ILE A 234 8.76 26.31 1.82
CA ILE A 234 8.20 25.26 0.98
C ILE A 234 9.16 24.98 -0.20
N PRO A 235 9.47 23.71 -0.50
CA PRO A 235 10.37 23.33 -1.59
C PRO A 235 9.67 23.44 -2.96
N LEU A 236 9.56 24.68 -3.46
CA LEU A 236 9.04 24.99 -4.79
C LEU A 236 10.10 24.73 -5.87
N GLN A 237 9.66 24.28 -7.05
CA GLN A 237 10.48 24.15 -8.24
C GLN A 237 10.74 25.51 -8.91
N PRO A 238 11.74 25.63 -9.81
CA PRO A 238 11.89 26.82 -10.64
C PRO A 238 10.59 27.10 -11.40
N ASP A 239 10.19 28.38 -11.47
CA ASP A 239 8.95 28.87 -12.08
C ASP A 239 7.64 28.41 -11.41
N GLU A 240 7.70 27.63 -10.34
CA GLU A 240 6.54 27.23 -9.56
C GLU A 240 6.09 28.37 -8.64
N LYS A 241 4.83 28.78 -8.77
CA LYS A 241 4.20 29.89 -8.04
C LYS A 241 2.98 29.39 -7.30
N ILE A 242 2.70 29.99 -6.14
CA ILE A 242 1.49 29.68 -5.38
C ILE A 242 0.32 30.44 -5.97
N THR A 243 -0.77 29.73 -6.19
CA THR A 243 -2.01 30.23 -6.80
C THR A 243 -3.12 30.38 -5.79
N ALA A 244 -3.21 29.47 -4.81
CA ALA A 244 -4.20 29.55 -3.74
C ALA A 244 -3.60 29.13 -2.39
N MET A 245 -4.06 29.79 -1.32
CA MET A 245 -3.74 29.48 0.06
C MET A 245 -5.02 29.20 0.84
N ILE A 246 -5.18 27.96 1.32
CA ILE A 246 -6.42 27.49 1.95
C ILE A 246 -6.15 27.03 3.38
N PRO A 247 -6.80 27.63 4.40
CA PRO A 247 -6.71 27.13 5.76
C PRO A 247 -7.64 25.93 5.94
N ILE A 248 -7.11 24.84 6.50
CA ILE A 248 -7.88 23.65 6.86
C ILE A 248 -7.75 23.43 8.36
N LYS A 249 -8.91 23.51 9.03
CA LYS A 249 -9.07 23.15 10.44
C LYS A 249 -9.21 21.64 10.58
N ASP A 250 -10.30 21.10 10.03
CA ASP A 250 -10.66 19.69 10.10
C ASP A 250 -10.89 19.15 8.69
N TYR A 251 -10.55 17.87 8.49
CA TYR A 251 -10.82 17.15 7.24
C TYR A 251 -12.24 16.58 7.31
N GLU A 252 -13.21 17.43 7.06
CA GLU A 252 -14.63 17.06 7.11
C GLU A 252 -15.02 16.15 5.94
N LYS A 253 -15.91 15.19 6.22
CA LYS A 253 -16.66 14.50 5.17
C LYS A 253 -17.54 15.54 4.46
N ASP A 254 -17.72 15.39 3.16
CA ASP A 254 -18.58 16.25 2.32
C ASP A 254 -18.03 17.68 2.08
N LYS A 255 -16.72 17.89 2.30
CA LYS A 255 -15.98 19.06 1.80
C LYS A 255 -15.05 18.67 0.66
N TYR A 256 -15.01 19.53 -0.35
CA TYR A 256 -14.22 19.33 -1.55
C TYR A 256 -13.28 20.51 -1.81
N LEU A 257 -12.18 20.22 -2.50
CA LEU A 257 -11.34 21.21 -3.14
C LEU A 257 -11.73 21.26 -4.61
N PHE A 258 -12.27 22.40 -5.00
CA PHE A 258 -12.62 22.71 -6.37
C PHE A 258 -11.50 23.53 -7.00
N MET A 259 -10.95 23.01 -8.09
CA MET A 259 -9.81 23.55 -8.81
C MET A 259 -10.25 23.99 -10.19
N ALA A 260 -9.73 25.12 -10.65
CA ALA A 260 -9.90 25.59 -12.02
C ALA A 260 -8.53 25.85 -12.66
N THR A 261 -8.41 25.53 -13.94
CA THR A 261 -7.21 25.79 -14.74
C THR A 261 -7.46 26.89 -15.75
N LYS A 262 -6.35 27.46 -16.24
CA LYS A 262 -6.30 28.50 -17.26
C LYS A 262 -7.08 28.13 -18.53
N ASN A 263 -7.00 26.86 -18.93
CA ASN A 263 -7.66 26.35 -20.15
C ASN A 263 -9.09 25.86 -19.91
N GLY A 264 -9.71 26.21 -18.79
CA GLY A 264 -11.13 25.91 -18.52
C GLY A 264 -11.40 24.49 -18.03
N ILE A 265 -10.37 23.75 -17.60
CA ILE A 265 -10.55 22.47 -16.92
C ILE A 265 -10.89 22.75 -15.46
N VAL A 266 -11.90 22.04 -14.96
CA VAL A 266 -12.26 22.06 -13.56
C VAL A 266 -12.17 20.68 -12.95
N LYS A 267 -11.87 20.64 -11.66
CA LYS A 267 -11.72 19.40 -10.93
C LYS A 267 -12.21 19.53 -9.51
N LYS A 268 -12.94 18.51 -9.07
CA LYS A 268 -13.38 18.32 -7.70
C LYS A 268 -12.66 17.13 -7.06
N THR A 269 -12.07 17.33 -5.88
CA THR A 269 -11.42 16.27 -5.08
C THR A 269 -11.85 16.40 -3.63
N SER A 270 -12.04 15.28 -2.91
CA SER A 270 -12.36 15.35 -1.48
C SER A 270 -11.18 15.93 -0.68
N VAL A 271 -11.48 16.73 0.34
CA VAL A 271 -10.47 17.24 1.28
C VAL A 271 -9.74 16.10 2.00
N LEU A 272 -10.42 14.96 2.25
CA LEU A 272 -9.86 13.77 2.89
C LEU A 272 -8.66 13.18 2.13
N ASP A 273 -8.63 13.32 0.80
CA ASP A 273 -7.50 12.84 -0.02
C ASP A 273 -6.19 13.59 0.31
N TYR A 274 -6.28 14.72 1.01
CA TYR A 274 -5.16 15.58 1.38
C TYR A 274 -4.83 15.53 2.88
N GLU A 275 -5.44 14.61 3.64
CA GLU A 275 -5.16 14.42 5.07
C GLU A 275 -3.70 14.08 5.36
N ASN A 276 -3.00 13.48 4.39
CA ASN A 276 -1.62 13.01 4.56
C ASN A 276 -0.69 13.54 3.45
N ILE A 277 -0.40 14.84 3.47
CA ILE A 277 0.61 15.47 2.60
C ILE A 277 2.01 15.37 3.23
N ARG A 278 2.98 14.89 2.44
CA ARG A 278 4.41 14.84 2.81
C ARG A 278 5.06 16.21 2.62
N LYS A 279 6.21 16.45 3.26
CA LYS A 279 6.98 17.71 3.11
C LYS A 279 7.37 18.04 1.66
N THR A 280 7.52 17.02 0.81
CA THR A 280 7.80 17.17 -0.63
C THR A 280 6.60 17.64 -1.46
N GLY A 281 5.44 17.80 -0.84
CA GLY A 281 4.17 18.04 -1.50
C GLY A 281 3.59 16.79 -2.17
N LEU A 282 2.41 16.96 -2.77
CA LEU A 282 1.69 15.96 -3.55
C LEU A 282 1.16 16.57 -4.85
N ALA A 283 0.87 15.75 -5.85
CA ALA A 283 0.13 16.18 -7.02
C ALA A 283 -1.37 16.31 -6.68
N ALA A 284 -1.96 17.47 -6.95
CA ALA A 284 -3.36 17.79 -6.71
C ALA A 284 -4.21 17.69 -7.98
N ILE A 285 -3.62 18.02 -9.13
CA ILE A 285 -4.22 17.91 -10.46
C ILE A 285 -3.13 17.54 -11.48
N SER A 286 -3.50 16.76 -12.49
CA SER A 286 -2.63 16.54 -13.65
C SER A 286 -2.90 17.64 -14.67
N LEU A 287 -1.90 18.44 -14.99
CA LEU A 287 -2.00 19.50 -15.98
C LEU A 287 -1.42 19.05 -17.32
N ARG A 288 -1.81 19.74 -18.39
CA ARG A 288 -1.16 19.66 -19.70
C ARG A 288 0.02 20.64 -19.72
N ASP A 289 0.94 20.46 -20.66
CA ASP A 289 2.16 21.28 -20.75
C ASP A 289 1.87 22.78 -20.96
N ASP A 290 0.71 23.12 -21.51
CA ASP A 290 0.24 24.48 -21.81
C ASP A 290 -0.85 24.99 -20.86
N ASP A 291 -1.07 24.30 -19.73
CA ASP A 291 -2.11 24.63 -18.76
C ASP A 291 -1.52 24.92 -17.37
N GLU A 292 -2.18 25.79 -16.62
CA GLU A 292 -1.77 26.18 -15.28
C GLU A 292 -2.99 26.16 -14.35
N LEU A 293 -2.79 25.71 -13.12
CA LEU A 293 -3.81 25.85 -12.09
C LEU A 293 -3.94 27.33 -11.72
N ILE A 294 -5.13 27.92 -11.80
CA ILE A 294 -5.34 29.35 -11.52
C ILE A 294 -5.83 29.60 -10.10
N GLU A 295 -6.73 28.77 -9.59
CA GLU A 295 -7.43 29.01 -8.34
C GLU A 295 -7.93 27.70 -7.73
N VAL A 296 -7.99 27.65 -6.40
CA VAL A 296 -8.59 26.54 -5.65
C VAL A 296 -9.51 27.13 -4.58
N LYS A 297 -10.73 26.61 -4.48
CA LYS A 297 -11.68 26.96 -3.42
C LYS A 297 -12.16 25.71 -2.69
N ILE A 298 -12.50 25.86 -1.41
CA ILE A 298 -13.25 24.83 -0.69
C ILE A 298 -14.71 24.97 -1.08
N THR A 299 -15.35 23.86 -1.44
CA THR A 299 -16.77 23.78 -1.76
C THR A 299 -17.49 22.74 -0.92
N GLY A 300 -18.82 22.87 -0.84
CA GLY A 300 -19.74 21.88 -0.28
C GLY A 300 -20.90 21.56 -1.23
N ASP A 301 -21.86 20.74 -0.77
CA ASP A 301 -22.83 20.04 -1.62
C ASP A 301 -23.95 20.87 -2.32
N ASP A 302 -23.94 22.21 -2.30
CA ASP A 302 -24.92 23.02 -3.07
C ASP A 302 -24.37 24.40 -3.47
N GLU A 303 -23.06 24.50 -3.68
CA GLU A 303 -22.44 25.75 -4.14
C GLU A 303 -22.47 25.88 -5.67
N GLU A 304 -22.47 27.12 -6.13
CA GLU A 304 -22.40 27.44 -7.55
C GLU A 304 -21.01 27.89 -7.93
N ILE A 305 -20.52 27.37 -9.05
CA ILE A 305 -19.22 27.70 -9.60
C ILE A 305 -19.44 28.71 -10.71
N LEU A 306 -18.73 29.83 -10.61
CA LEU A 306 -18.65 30.83 -11.68
C LEU A 306 -17.22 30.88 -12.19
N LEU A 307 -17.07 30.69 -13.49
CA LEU A 307 -15.81 30.94 -14.20
C LEU A 307 -16.00 32.16 -15.09
N PHE A 308 -14.98 33.00 -15.15
CA PHE A 308 -14.93 34.20 -15.97
C PHE A 308 -13.73 34.08 -16.89
N THR A 309 -13.84 34.54 -18.13
CA THR A 309 -12.70 34.57 -19.05
C THR A 309 -12.16 35.96 -19.23
N ARG A 310 -10.93 36.05 -19.75
CA ARG A 310 -10.29 37.29 -20.16
C ARG A 310 -11.11 38.09 -21.16
N TYR A 311 -11.84 37.43 -22.08
CA TYR A 311 -12.74 38.10 -23.02
C TYR A 311 -14.15 38.37 -22.47
N GLY A 312 -14.34 38.23 -21.15
CA GLY A 312 -15.57 38.60 -20.47
C GLY A 312 -16.71 37.59 -20.65
N GLN A 313 -16.40 36.34 -21.03
CA GLN A 313 -17.38 35.26 -21.00
C GLN A 313 -17.56 34.78 -19.56
N CYS A 314 -18.76 34.26 -19.25
CA CYS A 314 -19.05 33.69 -17.95
C CYS A 314 -19.86 32.41 -18.11
N ILE A 315 -19.54 31.40 -17.29
CA ILE A 315 -20.37 30.23 -17.11
C ILE A 315 -20.71 30.08 -15.62
N ARG A 316 -21.92 29.62 -15.35
CA ARG A 316 -22.41 29.29 -14.01
C ARG A 316 -23.00 27.89 -14.05
N PHE A 317 -22.56 27.02 -13.15
CA PHE A 317 -23.09 25.67 -13.00
C PHE A 317 -23.01 25.23 -11.53
N LYS A 318 -23.73 24.17 -11.17
CA LYS A 318 -23.69 23.65 -9.80
C LYS A 318 -22.44 22.81 -9.60
N GLU A 319 -21.82 22.92 -8.43
CA GLU A 319 -20.67 22.09 -8.09
C GLU A 319 -20.98 20.58 -8.17
N ALA A 320 -22.23 20.20 -7.88
CA ALA A 320 -22.74 18.85 -7.98
C ALA A 320 -22.69 18.26 -9.42
N ASP A 321 -22.68 19.11 -10.45
CA ASP A 321 -22.57 18.67 -11.85
C ASP A 321 -21.17 18.12 -12.19
N VAL A 322 -20.16 18.47 -11.39
CA VAL A 322 -18.80 17.97 -11.51
C VAL A 322 -18.61 16.82 -10.53
N ARG A 323 -18.34 15.60 -11.03
CA ARG A 323 -18.05 14.45 -10.15
C ARG A 323 -16.74 14.63 -9.39
N ALA A 324 -16.70 14.19 -8.14
CA ALA A 324 -15.46 14.08 -7.39
C ALA A 324 -14.57 12.98 -8.00
N THR A 325 -13.27 13.26 -8.12
CA THR A 325 -12.26 12.35 -8.68
C THR A 325 -11.00 12.36 -7.83
N GLY A 326 -10.16 11.34 -7.95
CA GLY A 326 -8.91 11.26 -7.19
C GLY A 326 -7.88 12.31 -7.61
N ARG A 327 -6.87 12.50 -6.75
CA ARG A 327 -5.82 13.53 -6.89
C ARG A 327 -5.02 13.51 -8.21
N THR A 328 -4.72 12.35 -8.79
CA THR A 328 -3.86 12.26 -9.99
C THR A 328 -4.67 12.16 -11.28
N THR A 329 -5.72 12.97 -11.39
CA THR A 329 -6.60 13.05 -12.58
C THR A 329 -6.62 14.48 -13.11
N MET A 330 -6.94 14.65 -14.40
CA MET A 330 -7.00 15.97 -15.05
C MET A 330 -8.26 16.76 -14.67
N GLY A 331 -9.42 16.10 -14.52
CA GLY A 331 -10.70 16.77 -14.32
C GLY A 331 -11.60 16.71 -15.56
N VAL A 332 -12.54 17.65 -15.65
CA VAL A 332 -13.52 17.76 -16.74
C VAL A 332 -13.52 19.19 -17.29
N ILE A 333 -14.06 19.40 -18.49
CA ILE A 333 -14.20 20.74 -19.06
C ILE A 333 -15.30 21.48 -18.29
N GLY A 334 -14.93 22.55 -17.58
CA GLY A 334 -15.86 23.45 -16.91
C GLY A 334 -16.32 24.59 -17.80
N MET A 335 -15.48 25.00 -18.76
CA MET A 335 -15.82 26.02 -19.74
C MET A 335 -15.10 25.74 -21.07
N ASN A 336 -15.85 25.81 -22.18
CA ASN A 336 -15.23 25.81 -23.50
C ASN A 336 -14.76 27.23 -23.84
N LEU A 337 -13.48 27.35 -24.20
CA LEU A 337 -12.86 28.61 -24.52
C LEU A 337 -12.75 28.82 -26.03
N THR A 338 -12.85 30.07 -26.46
CA THR A 338 -12.53 30.45 -27.85
C THR A 338 -11.02 30.56 -28.04
N ALA A 339 -10.55 30.51 -29.29
CA ALA A 339 -9.12 30.56 -29.58
C ALA A 339 -8.47 31.84 -29.01
N GLY A 340 -7.48 31.66 -28.13
CA GLY A 340 -6.77 32.76 -27.46
C GLY A 340 -7.49 33.37 -26.26
N ASP A 341 -8.61 32.80 -25.81
CA ASP A 341 -9.25 33.13 -24.53
C ASP A 341 -8.71 32.22 -23.42
N GLU A 342 -8.73 32.71 -22.19
CA GLU A 342 -8.24 32.03 -20.98
C GLU A 342 -9.14 32.38 -19.81
N VAL A 343 -9.32 31.46 -18.85
CA VAL A 343 -10.07 31.69 -17.60
C VAL A 343 -9.28 32.64 -16.69
#